data_AF-A0A534V5V1-F1
#
_entry.id   AF-A0A534V5V1-F1
#
_cell.length_a   1.000
_cell.length_b   1.000
_cell.length_c   1.000
_cell.angle_alpha   90.00
_cell.angle_beta   90.00
_cell.angle_gamma   90.00
#
_symmetry.space_group_name_H-M   'P 1'
#
loop_
_entity.id
_entity.type
_entity.pdbx_description
1 polymer ?
#
loop_
_entity_poly.entity_id
_entity_poly.type
_entity_poly.pdbx_seq_one_letter_code
_entity_poly.pdbx_strand_id
1 'polypeptide(L)' 'MMENRHAHASAEAESTEALVNLNARVPRHLWRRVRLQCLRDERLLRTFITEALREYLRGRAAR' A
#
# COMPACT_ATOMS: atom_id res chain seq x y z
N MET A 1 18.26 26.52 12.78
CA MET A 1 17.50 26.25 11.55
C MET A 1 16.42 25.24 11.89
N MET A 2 15.19 25.50 11.45
CA MET A 2 13.97 24.84 11.92
C MET A 2 13.94 23.36 11.53
N GLU A 3 13.91 22.47 12.51
CA GLU A 3 13.58 21.06 12.33
C GLU A 3 12.06 20.92 12.23
N ASN A 4 11.59 20.54 11.03
CA ASN A 4 10.18 20.31 10.71
C ASN A 4 9.63 19.16 11.55
N ARG A 5 9.09 19.53 12.69
CA ARG A 5 8.20 18.75 13.54
C ARG A 5 6.82 18.72 12.87
N HIS A 6 6.17 17.55 12.90
CA HIS A 6 4.73 17.32 12.67
C HIS A 6 4.23 17.12 11.23
N ALA A 7 4.36 15.89 10.70
CA ALA A 7 3.40 15.39 9.69
C ALA A 7 3.29 13.84 9.59
N HIS A 8 3.84 13.06 10.53
CA HIS A 8 3.77 11.58 10.45
C HIS A 8 3.25 10.90 11.72
N ALA A 9 2.69 11.66 12.66
CA ALA A 9 2.28 11.18 13.99
C ALA A 9 0.77 10.91 14.11
N SER A 10 0.04 10.63 13.03
CA SER A 10 -1.42 10.39 13.12
C SER A 10 -1.96 9.25 12.25
N ALA A 11 -1.11 8.32 11.79
CA ALA A 11 -1.57 7.09 11.14
C ALA A 11 -1.09 5.81 11.84
N GLU A 12 -0.41 5.92 12.98
CA GLU A 12 -0.04 4.83 13.87
C GLU A 12 -1.15 4.58 14.90
N ALA A 13 -2.37 4.35 14.43
CA ALA A 13 -3.17 3.34 15.12
C ALA A 13 -2.50 2.01 14.77
N GLU A 14 -1.37 1.75 15.45
CA GLU A 14 -0.55 0.55 15.31
C GLU A 14 -1.42 -0.66 15.61
N SER A 15 -1.99 -1.21 14.54
CA SER A 15 -2.50 -2.57 14.54
C SER A 15 -1.32 -3.46 14.95
N THR A 16 -1.33 -3.89 16.20
CA THR A 16 -0.32 -4.78 16.82
C THR A 16 -0.41 -6.21 16.24
N GLU A 17 -1.22 -6.42 15.21
CA GLU A 17 -1.37 -7.70 14.54
C GLU A 17 -0.13 -8.01 13.70
N ALA A 18 0.39 -9.21 13.88
CA ALA A 18 1.50 -9.72 13.10
C ALA A 18 1.13 -9.72 11.61
N LEU A 19 1.91 -9.02 10.80
CA LEU A 19 1.74 -9.04 9.35
C LEU A 19 2.12 -10.41 8.81
N VAL A 20 1.20 -11.02 8.06
CA VAL A 20 1.42 -12.31 7.39
C VAL A 20 1.69 -12.13 5.90
N ASN A 21 2.55 -12.97 5.34
CA ASN A 21 2.79 -13.00 3.90
C ASN A 21 1.65 -13.74 3.20
N LEU A 22 0.93 -13.04 2.33
CA LEU A 22 -0.07 -13.64 1.45
C LEU A 22 0.53 -13.88 0.08
N ASN A 23 0.57 -15.14 -0.35
CA ASN A 23 0.96 -15.49 -1.71
C ASN A 23 -0.27 -15.47 -2.62
N ALA A 24 -0.27 -14.59 -3.62
CA ALA A 24 -1.34 -14.47 -4.59
C ALA A 24 -0.82 -14.66 -6.01
N ARG A 25 -1.62 -15.31 -6.87
CA ARG A 25 -1.34 -15.41 -8.30
C ARG A 25 -1.94 -14.21 -9.01
N VAL A 26 -1.11 -13.44 -9.70
CA VAL A 26 -1.53 -12.26 -10.47
C VAL A 26 -1.27 -12.49 -11.95
N PRO A 27 -2.23 -12.20 -12.85
CA PRO A 27 -1.99 -12.24 -14.29
C PRO A 27 -0.76 -11.41 -14.71
N ARG A 28 0.08 -11.97 -15.59
CA ARG A 28 1.37 -11.36 -16.00
C ARG A 28 1.23 -9.92 -16.52
N HIS A 29 0.17 -9.65 -17.29
CA HIS A 29 -0.05 -8.32 -17.84
C HIS A 29 -0.37 -7.28 -16.75
N LEU A 30 -1.15 -7.65 -15.72
CA LEU A 30 -1.42 -6.77 -14.58
C LEU A 30 -0.14 -6.51 -13.79
N TRP A 31 0.63 -7.56 -13.51
CA TRP A 31 1.88 -7.44 -12.78
C TRP A 31 2.87 -6.52 -13.49
N ARG A 32 2.99 -6.63 -14.81
CA ARG A 32 3.84 -5.74 -15.61
C ARG A 32 3.41 -4.27 -15.48
N ARG A 33 2.11 -3.98 -15.57
CA ARG A 33 1.59 -2.61 -15.43
C ARG A 33 1.89 -2.03 -14.05
N VAL A 34 1.64 -2.80 -12.99
CA VAL A 34 1.91 -2.37 -11.60
C VAL A 34 3.39 -2.06 -11.40
N ARG A 35 4.28 -2.93 -11.88
CA ARG A 35 5.74 -2.71 -11.81
C ARG A 35 6.18 -1.45 -12.53
N LEU A 36 5.70 -1.22 -13.74
CA LEU A 36 6.04 -0.02 -14.51
C LEU A 36 5.52 1.24 -13.82
N GLN A 37 4.30 1.21 -13.28
CA GLN A 37 3.74 2.35 -12.56
C GLN A 37 4.55 2.67 -11.30
N CYS A 38 4.88 1.66 -10.49
CA CYS A 38 5.70 1.84 -9.29
C CYS A 38 7.09 2.41 -9.60
N LEU A 39 7.70 1.99 -10.71
CA LEU A 39 8.98 2.55 -11.16
C LEU A 39 8.86 4.02 -11.54
N ARG A 40 7.80 4.39 -12.27
CA ARG A 40 7.55 5.78 -12.69
C ARG A 40 7.28 6.71 -11.52
N ASP A 41 6.58 6.23 -10.51
CA ASP A 41 6.17 7.02 -9.34
C ASP A 41 7.18 6.92 -8.19
N GLU A 42 8.35 6.30 -8.41
CA GLU A 42 9.39 6.05 -7.40
C GLU A 42 8.83 5.39 -6.11
N ARG A 43 7.87 4.49 -6.29
CA ARG A 43 7.06 3.92 -5.21
C ARG A 43 7.35 2.44 -4.99
N LEU A 44 7.37 2.02 -3.73
CA LEU A 44 7.51 0.61 -3.38
C LEU A 44 6.26 -0.19 -3.77
N LEU A 45 6.47 -1.34 -4.44
CA LEU A 45 5.42 -2.29 -4.82
C LEU A 45 4.54 -2.69 -3.63
N ARG A 46 5.14 -2.97 -2.47
CA ARG A 46 4.42 -3.37 -1.26
C ARG A 46 3.42 -2.30 -0.82
N THR A 47 3.83 -1.04 -0.83
CA THR A 47 2.97 0.09 -0.46
C THR A 47 1.81 0.22 -1.44
N PHE A 48 2.10 0.17 -2.74
CA PHE A 48 1.08 0.18 -3.80
C PHE A 48 0.03 -0.92 -3.60
N ILE A 49 0.47 -2.17 -3.44
CA ILE A 49 -0.41 -3.32 -3.28
C ILE A 49 -1.25 -3.19 -2.01
N THR A 50 -0.63 -2.76 -0.90
CA THR A 50 -1.32 -2.60 0.39
C THR A 50 -2.44 -1.56 0.29
N GLU A 51 -2.18 -0.41 -0.33
CA GLU A 51 -3.21 0.62 -0.50
C GLU A 51 -4.32 0.19 -1.45
N ALA A 52 -3.99 -0.44 -2.58
CA ALA A 52 -4.99 -0.95 -3.52
C ALA A 52 -5.91 -1.99 -2.85
N LEU A 53 -5.35 -2.87 -2.01
CA LEU A 53 -6.13 -3.83 -1.23
C LEU A 53 -7.02 -3.12 -0.19
N ARG A 54 -6.50 -2.12 0.53
CA ARG A 54 -7.29 -1.33 1.49
C ARG A 54 -8.44 -0.59 0.80
N GLU A 55 -8.20 -0.01 -0.37
CA GLU A 55 -9.24 0.64 -1.16
C GLU A 55 -10.31 -0.34 -1.63
N TYR A 56 -9.90 -1.48 -2.19
CA TYR A 56 -10.83 -2.53 -2.62
C TYR A 56 -11.69 -3.05 -1.47
N LEU A 57 -11.09 -3.35 -0.32
CA LEU A 57 -11.81 -3.85 0.86
C LEU A 57 -12.79 -2.81 1.43
N ARG A 58 -12.40 -1.53 1.48
CA ARG A 58 -13.30 -0.44 1.88
C ARG A 58 -14.50 -0.32 0.94
N GLY A 59 -14.26 -0.36 -0.38
CA GLY A 59 -15.31 -0.30 -1.39
C GLY A 59 -16.24 -1.52 -1.40
N ARG A 60 -15.79 -2.66 -0.86
CA ARG A 60 -16.60 -3.86 -0.67
C ARG A 60 -17.43 -3.81 0.60
N ALA A 61 -16.89 -3.28 1.70
CA ALA A 61 -17.63 -3.15 2.96
C ALA A 61 -18.77 -2.12 2.88
N ALA A 62 -18.70 -1.18 1.94
CA ALA A 62 -19.74 -0.18 1.69
C ALA A 62 -20.91 -0.69 0.83
N ARG A 63 -20.91 -1.96 0.42
CA ARG A 63 -21.88 -2.57 -0.50
C ARG A 63 -22.54 -3.78 0.15
#